data_AF-A0A133SL65-F1
#
_entry.id   AF-A0A133SL65-F1
#
_cell.length_a   1.000
_cell.length_b   1.000
_cell.length_c   1.000
_cell.angle_alpha   90.00
_cell.angle_beta   90.00
_cell.angle_gamma   90.00
#
_symmetry.space_group_name_H-M   'P 1'
#
loop_
_entity.id
_entity.type
_entity.pdbx_description
1 polymer ?
#
loop_
_entity_poly.entity_id
_entity_poly.type
_entity_poly.pdbx_seq_one_letter_code
_entity_poly.pdbx_strand_id
1 'polypeptide(L)'
;MHIQFQANRVITPAAETMIRSASAFHNTPSSTSILFYYTIFGKSRERFDKLCEGVHPFRKVYLFENGYHLYIDNRFQIHYTKGNKAKGGHTDMNLDCVLINHCSPTLAGLKQASLLCLPRLEDGHTYDELIENYNHKYNVKGLYFRILYACPKRTLLYVYRPNVVLRYIQRRDISSFLQQFGYADCQDISAFLDRLASRFAEDGCFPHEAGIFLGYPLEDVCGFIANRGNHAKLCGEWKVYGDVHAAARTFQRYTCCRQDYLNRFAIGTTLESLIVA
;
A
#
# COMPACT_ATOMS: atom_id res chain seq x y z
N MET A 1 -30.55 8.16 -34.65
CA MET A 1 -30.06 9.51 -34.33
C MET A 1 -30.90 10.04 -33.17
N HIS A 2 -30.26 10.32 -32.03
CA HIS A 2 -30.73 11.04 -30.83
C HIS A 2 -32.01 10.64 -30.05
N ILE A 3 -31.77 9.88 -28.97
CA ILE A 3 -32.10 10.10 -27.54
C ILE A 3 -33.14 11.19 -27.18
N GLN A 4 -34.19 10.80 -26.44
CA GLN A 4 -34.56 11.38 -25.13
C GLN A 4 -35.43 10.41 -24.33
N PHE A 5 -34.93 9.96 -23.17
CA PHE A 5 -35.72 9.26 -22.15
C PHE A 5 -35.70 10.13 -20.89
N GLN A 6 -36.86 10.67 -20.51
CA GLN A 6 -37.10 11.21 -19.17
C GLN A 6 -37.53 10.06 -18.26
N ALA A 7 -36.91 9.94 -17.09
CA ALA A 7 -37.34 9.02 -16.04
C ALA A 7 -37.59 9.79 -14.73
N ASN A 8 -38.87 9.94 -14.40
CA ASN A 8 -39.38 10.24 -13.08
C ASN A 8 -39.16 9.06 -12.12
N ARG A 9 -38.66 9.30 -10.90
CA ARG A 9 -38.97 8.56 -9.65
C ARG A 9 -38.83 9.54 -8.48
N VAL A 10 -39.91 10.13 -8.00
CA VAL A 10 -40.71 9.73 -6.82
C VAL A 10 -39.84 9.50 -5.57
N ILE A 11 -39.75 10.54 -4.74
CA ILE A 11 -39.23 10.50 -3.36
C ILE A 11 -40.43 10.31 -2.44
N THR A 12 -40.38 9.32 -1.53
CA THR A 12 -41.45 9.05 -0.57
C THR A 12 -41.29 9.84 0.74
N PRO A 13 -42.39 10.17 1.46
CA PRO A 13 -42.42 11.15 2.55
C PRO A 13 -41.83 10.71 3.90
N ALA A 14 -41.05 9.62 3.95
CA ALA A 14 -40.49 9.09 5.19
C ALA A 14 -39.14 9.71 5.59
N ALA A 15 -38.60 10.63 4.78
CA ALA A 15 -37.28 11.23 4.99
C ALA A 15 -37.31 12.63 5.65
N GLU A 16 -38.49 13.25 5.85
CA GLU A 16 -38.58 14.62 6.38
C GLU A 16 -38.75 14.70 7.90
N THR A 17 -39.05 13.60 8.61
CA THR A 17 -39.41 13.66 10.04
C THR A 17 -38.23 13.50 11.01
N MET A 18 -37.00 13.21 10.55
CA MET A 18 -35.84 13.05 11.44
C MET A 18 -34.94 14.30 11.59
N ILE A 19 -35.26 15.43 10.96
CA ILE A 19 -34.40 16.63 10.97
C ILE A 19 -34.89 17.73 11.94
N ARG A 20 -36.04 17.57 12.63
CA ARG A 20 -36.65 18.66 13.43
C ARG A 20 -36.63 18.53 14.95
N SER A 21 -35.79 17.70 15.54
CA SER A 21 -35.71 17.62 17.01
C SER A 21 -34.30 17.40 17.55
N ALA A 22 -33.46 18.44 17.49
CA ALA A 22 -32.29 18.59 18.37
C ALA A 22 -31.73 20.02 18.33
N SER A 23 -32.51 20.97 18.84
CA SER A 23 -32.02 22.30 19.21
C SER A 23 -32.44 22.59 20.65
N ALA A 24 -31.64 22.14 21.61
CA ALA A 24 -31.60 22.67 22.97
C ALA A 24 -30.39 22.11 23.75
N PHE A 25 -29.74 22.98 24.51
CA PHE A 25 -28.68 22.79 25.51
C PHE A 25 -27.22 23.03 25.09
N HIS A 26 -26.78 24.24 25.43
CA HIS A 26 -25.39 24.61 25.70
C HIS A 26 -24.83 23.83 26.90
N ASN A 27 -23.64 23.24 26.72
CA ASN A 27 -22.46 23.40 27.58
C ASN A 27 -21.33 22.48 27.06
N THR A 28 -20.19 23.07 26.71
CA THR A 28 -18.89 22.40 26.57
C THR A 28 -18.05 22.71 27.83
N PRO A 29 -16.90 22.05 28.10
CA PRO A 29 -16.17 21.07 27.28
C PRO A 29 -15.68 19.82 28.04
N SER A 30 -15.65 18.66 27.38
CA SER A 30 -14.51 17.74 27.45
C SER A 30 -14.68 16.62 26.43
N SER A 31 -13.57 16.29 25.78
CA SER A 31 -13.25 15.07 25.03
C SER A 31 -14.39 14.10 24.78
N THR A 32 -14.82 14.00 23.51
CA THR A 32 -15.28 12.79 22.78
C THR A 32 -16.21 13.25 21.67
N SER A 33 -15.86 12.95 20.41
CA SER A 33 -16.75 12.67 19.26
C SER A 33 -16.05 13.04 17.96
N ILE A 34 -15.34 12.08 17.38
CA ILE A 34 -14.93 12.12 15.97
C ILE A 34 -16.20 11.82 15.16
N LEU A 35 -16.76 12.85 14.52
CA LEU A 35 -17.89 12.71 13.60
C LEU A 35 -17.58 13.42 12.26
N PHE A 36 -17.75 12.63 11.19
CA PHE A 36 -18.08 12.95 9.79
C PHE A 36 -17.10 13.59 8.81
N TYR A 37 -17.31 13.14 7.56
CA TYR A 37 -17.05 13.71 6.22
C TYR A 37 -15.99 12.97 5.36
N TYR A 38 -16.14 12.68 4.05
CA TYR A 38 -16.98 13.25 2.97
C TYR A 38 -17.44 12.20 1.92
N THR A 39 -18.53 12.58 1.24
CA THR A 39 -19.07 12.05 -0.02
C THR A 39 -18.54 12.87 -1.21
N ILE A 40 -18.01 12.18 -2.24
CA ILE A 40 -17.90 12.52 -3.68
C ILE A 40 -17.35 13.93 -4.07
N PHE A 41 -16.06 14.01 -4.40
CA PHE A 41 -15.48 14.36 -5.73
C PHE A 41 -13.93 14.39 -5.60
N GLY A 42 -13.21 13.68 -6.48
CA GLY A 42 -11.73 13.60 -6.49
C GLY A 42 -11.12 12.28 -5.97
N LYS A 43 -11.69 11.13 -6.35
CA LYS A 43 -11.53 9.82 -5.67
C LYS A 43 -10.13 9.19 -5.67
N SER A 44 -9.24 9.49 -6.64
CA SER A 44 -7.90 8.87 -6.66
C SER A 44 -6.93 9.48 -5.64
N ARG A 45 -7.05 10.79 -5.40
CA ARG A 45 -6.18 11.56 -4.48
C ARG A 45 -6.46 11.21 -3.01
N GLU A 46 -7.71 11.30 -2.57
CA GLU A 46 -8.09 10.96 -1.18
C GLU A 46 -7.89 9.47 -0.84
N ARG A 47 -8.06 8.56 -1.82
CA ARG A 47 -7.86 7.11 -1.64
C ARG A 47 -6.41 6.78 -1.28
N PHE A 48 -5.46 7.43 -1.95
CA PHE A 48 -4.03 7.26 -1.69
C PHE A 48 -3.59 8.01 -0.44
N ASP A 49 -4.14 9.20 -0.18
CA ASP A 49 -3.83 9.97 1.03
C ASP A 49 -4.30 9.20 2.30
N LYS A 50 -5.46 8.51 2.28
CA LYS A 50 -5.89 7.59 3.36
C LYS A 50 -5.00 6.35 3.54
N LEU A 51 -4.33 5.88 2.49
CA LEU A 51 -3.30 4.82 2.56
C LEU A 51 -2.13 5.27 3.43
N CYS A 52 -1.79 6.53 3.25
CA CYS A 52 -0.63 7.17 3.80
C CYS A 52 -0.85 7.72 5.23
N GLU A 53 -2.09 8.08 5.56
CA GLU A 53 -2.52 8.50 6.90
C GLU A 53 -2.78 7.32 7.87
N GLY A 54 -2.47 6.08 7.47
CA GLY A 54 -2.57 4.90 8.34
C GLY A 54 -4.01 4.42 8.61
N VAL A 55 -4.97 4.87 7.81
CA VAL A 55 -6.40 4.50 7.89
C VAL A 55 -6.68 3.17 7.16
N HIS A 56 -5.74 2.71 6.33
CA HIS A 56 -5.83 1.50 5.48
C HIS A 56 -5.18 0.24 6.13
N PRO A 57 -5.46 -0.99 5.67
CA PRO A 57 -4.88 -2.25 6.18
C PRO A 57 -3.36 -2.35 6.06
N PHE A 58 -2.73 -1.44 5.32
CA PHE A 58 -1.29 -1.30 5.15
C PHE A 58 -0.87 -0.04 5.89
N ARG A 59 -0.32 -0.18 7.11
CA ARG A 59 0.01 0.98 7.95
C ARG A 59 1.40 1.59 7.66
N LYS A 60 2.23 0.93 6.86
CA LYS A 60 3.59 1.37 6.52
C LYS A 60 3.69 1.77 5.05
N VAL A 61 3.00 2.85 4.70
CA VAL A 61 3.06 3.47 3.37
C VAL A 61 3.90 4.73 3.49
N TYR A 62 4.93 4.85 2.66
CA TYR A 62 5.80 6.03 2.68
C TYR A 62 5.02 7.29 2.31
N LEU A 63 5.32 8.36 3.04
CA LEU A 63 5.04 9.73 2.64
C LEU A 63 6.34 10.51 2.67
N PHE A 64 6.72 11.08 1.55
CA PHE A 64 7.66 12.19 1.53
C PHE A 64 6.87 13.47 1.85
N GLU A 65 7.35 14.24 2.82
CA GLU A 65 6.86 15.60 3.10
C GLU A 65 7.11 16.52 1.89
N ASN A 66 6.38 17.63 1.80
CA ASN A 66 6.56 18.60 0.71
C ASN A 66 7.90 19.37 0.87
N GLY A 67 8.56 19.71 -0.25
CA GLY A 67 9.78 20.53 -0.24
C GLY A 67 11.10 19.77 -0.40
N TYR A 68 11.08 18.64 -1.13
CA TYR A 68 12.28 17.90 -1.55
C TYR A 68 12.33 17.80 -3.08
N HIS A 69 13.47 18.14 -3.70
CA HIS A 69 13.72 17.83 -5.11
C HIS A 69 14.34 16.44 -5.22
N LEU A 70 13.79 15.58 -6.09
CA LEU A 70 14.31 14.25 -6.38
C LEU A 70 15.01 14.27 -7.74
N TYR A 71 16.19 13.67 -7.86
CA TYR A 71 16.78 13.36 -9.17
C TYR A 71 17.39 11.96 -9.15
N ILE A 72 17.47 11.34 -10.32
CA ILE A 72 18.13 10.03 -10.50
C ILE A 72 19.49 10.34 -11.14
N ASP A 73 20.57 9.90 -10.50
CA ASP A 73 21.91 10.07 -11.06
C ASP A 73 22.20 9.06 -12.20
N ASN A 74 23.32 9.25 -12.89
CA ASN A 74 23.75 8.37 -13.98
C ASN A 74 24.12 6.94 -13.54
N ARG A 75 24.04 6.64 -12.23
CA ARG A 75 24.19 5.30 -11.63
C ARG A 75 22.85 4.76 -11.14
N PHE A 76 21.74 5.37 -11.58
CA PHE A 76 20.38 5.02 -11.19
C PHE A 76 20.17 5.07 -9.67
N GLN A 77 20.86 5.99 -8.99
CA GLN A 77 20.64 6.28 -7.59
C GLN A 77 19.64 7.43 -7.50
N ILE A 78 18.59 7.27 -6.68
CA ILE A 78 17.71 8.38 -6.36
C ILE A 78 18.43 9.24 -5.32
N HIS A 79 18.76 10.46 -5.70
CA HIS A 79 19.26 11.51 -4.82
C HIS A 79 18.09 12.42 -4.43
N TYR A 80 18.17 13.12 -3.30
CA TYR A 80 17.21 14.19 -3.00
C TYR A 80 17.79 15.37 -2.20
N THR A 81 17.13 16.53 -2.31
CA THR A 81 17.55 17.77 -1.63
C THR A 81 16.37 18.45 -0.94
N LYS A 82 16.49 18.70 0.37
CA LYS A 82 15.55 19.56 1.10
C LYS A 82 15.77 21.00 0.65
N GLY A 83 14.69 21.69 0.26
CA GLY A 83 14.74 23.12 -0.03
C GLY A 83 15.04 23.94 1.23
N ASN A 84 16.30 24.03 1.63
CA ASN A 84 16.82 25.10 2.49
C ASN A 84 18.23 25.44 1.99
N LYS A 85 18.38 26.61 1.37
CA LYS A 85 19.66 27.17 0.88
C LYS A 85 20.68 27.47 2.00
N ALA A 86 20.53 26.90 3.19
CA ALA A 86 21.40 27.16 4.33
C ALA A 86 21.72 25.83 5.03
N LYS A 87 22.99 25.47 5.05
CA LYS A 87 23.62 24.25 5.59
C LYS A 87 23.69 23.10 4.58
N GLY A 88 24.82 23.02 3.88
CA GLY A 88 25.20 21.94 2.97
C GLY A 88 25.37 20.59 3.66
N GLY A 89 24.26 20.03 4.17
CA GLY A 89 24.11 18.62 4.47
C GLY A 89 23.27 17.99 3.36
N HIS A 90 23.92 17.37 2.39
CA HIS A 90 23.27 16.46 1.45
C HIS A 90 22.93 15.19 2.23
N THR A 91 21.65 14.92 2.46
CA THR A 91 21.21 13.58 2.87
C THR A 91 20.76 12.86 1.61
N ASP A 92 21.58 11.96 1.11
CA ASP A 92 21.31 11.22 -0.11
C ASP A 92 20.40 10.01 0.23
N MET A 93 19.11 10.07 -0.09
CA MET A 93 18.18 8.96 0.18
C MET A 93 18.07 8.04 -1.03
N ASN A 94 19.02 7.12 -1.14
CA ASN A 94 19.03 6.03 -2.11
C ASN A 94 17.80 5.10 -1.93
N LEU A 95 17.18 4.63 -3.03
CA LEU A 95 16.11 3.62 -3.02
C LEU A 95 16.50 2.39 -2.20
N ASP A 96 17.79 2.04 -2.14
CA ASP A 96 18.33 1.00 -1.25
C ASP A 96 17.93 1.23 0.22
N CYS A 97 18.04 2.45 0.74
CA CYS A 97 17.66 2.77 2.11
C CYS A 97 16.14 2.58 2.32
N VAL A 98 15.33 3.02 1.36
CA VAL A 98 13.87 2.83 1.37
C VAL A 98 13.51 1.34 1.41
N LEU A 99 14.16 0.53 0.57
CA LEU A 99 13.98 -0.91 0.48
C LEU A 99 14.43 -1.62 1.76
N ILE A 100 15.59 -1.25 2.31
CA ILE A 100 16.07 -1.82 3.57
C ILE A 100 15.08 -1.46 4.68
N ASN A 101 14.67 -0.20 4.81
CA ASN A 101 13.83 0.21 5.91
C ASN A 101 12.42 -0.43 5.89
N HIS A 102 11.71 -0.43 4.75
CA HIS A 102 10.37 -1.04 4.70
C HIS A 102 10.39 -2.51 4.30
N CYS A 103 11.14 -2.88 3.27
CA CYS A 103 11.09 -4.20 2.62
C CYS A 103 12.03 -5.25 3.24
N SER A 104 12.78 -4.96 4.31
CA SER A 104 13.67 -5.92 5.00
C SER A 104 13.09 -7.35 5.13
N PRO A 105 11.84 -7.54 5.61
CA PRO A 105 11.27 -8.89 5.67
C PRO A 105 11.15 -9.60 4.31
N THR A 106 10.93 -8.86 3.23
CA THR A 106 10.90 -9.40 1.86
C THR A 106 12.31 -9.69 1.34
N LEU A 107 13.27 -8.79 1.59
CA LEU A 107 14.68 -8.99 1.27
C LEU A 107 15.22 -10.26 1.95
N ALA A 108 14.84 -10.48 3.21
CA ALA A 108 15.18 -11.66 4.02
C ALA A 108 14.41 -12.94 3.66
N GLY A 109 13.44 -12.88 2.75
CA GLY A 109 12.59 -14.03 2.41
C GLY A 109 11.56 -14.42 3.50
N LEU A 110 11.40 -13.61 4.55
CA LEU A 110 10.41 -13.82 5.63
C LEU A 110 8.99 -13.39 5.23
N LYS A 111 8.87 -12.48 4.26
CA LYS A 111 7.61 -11.97 3.72
C LYS A 111 7.62 -12.12 2.20
N GLN A 112 6.53 -12.60 1.63
CA GLN A 112 6.45 -12.83 0.18
C GLN A 112 6.54 -11.55 -0.65
N ALA A 113 6.07 -10.41 -0.12
CA ALA A 113 6.11 -9.13 -0.80
C ALA A 113 5.94 -7.92 0.12
N SER A 114 6.29 -6.74 -0.41
CA SER A 114 6.10 -5.44 0.21
C SER A 114 5.54 -4.45 -0.83
N LEU A 115 4.78 -3.48 -0.35
CA LEU A 115 4.15 -2.45 -1.18
C LEU A 115 4.64 -1.09 -0.71
N LEU A 116 5.29 -0.35 -1.60
CA LEU A 116 5.83 0.97 -1.35
C LEU A 116 5.05 2.01 -2.14
N CYS A 117 4.79 3.15 -1.49
CA CYS A 117 4.24 4.32 -2.15
C CYS A 117 5.35 5.35 -2.27
N LEU A 118 5.88 5.48 -3.48
CA LEU A 118 6.92 6.44 -3.83
C LEU A 118 6.27 7.76 -4.26
N PRO A 119 6.94 8.91 -4.06
CA PRO A 119 6.47 10.18 -4.60
C PRO A 119 6.52 10.12 -6.14
N ARG A 120 5.74 10.96 -6.82
CA ARG A 120 5.93 11.13 -8.26
C ARG A 120 7.24 11.90 -8.48
N LEU A 121 8.02 11.52 -9.50
CA LEU A 121 9.18 12.28 -9.93
C LEU A 121 8.73 13.56 -10.65
N GLU A 122 9.53 14.62 -10.56
CA GLU A 122 9.28 15.88 -11.27
C GLU A 122 9.42 15.69 -12.79
N ASP A 123 8.91 16.65 -13.57
CA ASP A 123 9.16 16.77 -15.02
C ASP A 123 8.75 15.57 -15.89
N GLY A 124 7.80 14.75 -15.42
CA GLY A 124 7.25 13.64 -16.20
C GLY A 124 8.09 12.36 -16.17
N HIS A 125 9.21 12.35 -15.44
CA HIS A 125 10.01 11.15 -15.23
C HIS A 125 9.21 10.06 -14.50
N THR A 126 9.57 8.81 -14.76
CA THR A 126 9.00 7.62 -14.12
C THR A 126 10.11 6.78 -13.50
N TYR A 127 9.72 5.79 -12.69
CA TYR A 127 10.67 4.85 -12.11
C TYR A 127 10.99 3.68 -13.06
N ASP A 128 10.50 3.66 -14.30
CA ASP A 128 10.54 2.47 -15.17
C ASP A 128 11.99 2.00 -15.42
N GLU A 129 12.87 2.88 -15.87
CA GLU A 129 14.30 2.55 -16.10
C GLU A 129 15.01 2.08 -14.82
N LEU A 130 14.70 2.71 -13.68
CA LEU A 130 15.24 2.31 -12.38
C LEU A 130 14.78 0.89 -12.02
N ILE A 131 13.49 0.60 -12.20
CA ILE A 131 12.90 -0.71 -11.91
C ILE A 131 13.44 -1.79 -12.85
N GLU A 132 13.65 -1.48 -14.12
CA GLU A 132 14.31 -2.38 -15.08
C GLU A 132 15.73 -2.73 -14.64
N ASN A 133 16.52 -1.75 -14.21
CA ASN A 133 17.86 -1.98 -13.67
C ASN A 133 17.86 -2.84 -12.40
N TYR A 134 16.92 -2.58 -11.48
CA TYR A 134 16.77 -3.38 -10.26
C TYR A 134 16.36 -4.82 -10.57
N ASN A 135 15.45 -5.02 -11.52
CA ASN A 135 15.06 -6.34 -11.98
C ASN A 135 16.24 -7.06 -12.64
N HIS A 136 17.00 -6.39 -13.51
CA HIS A 136 18.21 -6.97 -14.12
C HIS A 136 19.20 -7.43 -13.04
N LYS A 137 19.39 -6.63 -11.98
CA LYS A 137 20.33 -6.91 -10.91
C LYS A 137 19.86 -7.99 -9.91
N TYR A 138 18.57 -8.00 -9.55
CA TYR A 138 18.09 -8.76 -8.38
C TYR A 138 17.16 -9.93 -8.71
N ASN A 139 16.68 -10.07 -9.95
CA ASN A 139 15.87 -11.23 -10.34
C ASN A 139 16.62 -12.56 -10.12
N VAL A 140 17.94 -12.58 -10.31
CA VAL A 140 18.81 -13.74 -10.02
C VAL A 140 18.78 -14.16 -8.54
N LYS A 141 18.43 -13.23 -7.63
CA LYS A 141 18.22 -13.50 -6.20
C LYS A 141 16.74 -13.71 -5.84
N GLY A 142 15.89 -13.93 -6.85
CA GLY A 142 14.46 -14.17 -6.69
C GLY A 142 13.65 -12.96 -6.21
N LEU A 143 14.19 -11.74 -6.31
CA LEU A 143 13.53 -10.50 -5.88
C LEU A 143 13.16 -9.65 -7.11
N TYR A 144 11.87 -9.35 -7.24
CA TYR A 144 11.29 -8.69 -8.41
C TYR A 144 10.59 -7.40 -8.00
N PHE A 145 10.55 -6.46 -8.93
CA PHE A 145 10.03 -5.12 -8.76
C PHE A 145 9.01 -4.84 -9.86
N ARG A 146 7.83 -4.35 -9.49
CA ARG A 146 6.77 -4.04 -10.43
C ARG A 146 5.98 -2.81 -9.99
N ILE A 147 5.82 -1.84 -10.87
CA ILE A 147 4.86 -0.75 -10.66
C ILE A 147 3.46 -1.30 -10.89
N LEU A 148 2.61 -1.26 -9.86
CA LEU A 148 1.22 -1.72 -9.97
C LEU A 148 0.26 -0.57 -10.33
N TYR A 149 0.63 0.66 -9.98
CA TYR A 149 -0.20 1.82 -10.24
C TYR A 149 0.61 3.11 -10.11
N ALA A 150 0.27 4.13 -10.89
CA ALA A 150 0.80 5.47 -10.75
C ALA A 150 -0.31 6.50 -10.90
N CYS A 151 -0.29 7.53 -10.06
CA CYS A 151 -1.15 8.71 -10.17
C CYS A 151 -0.29 9.98 -10.23
N PRO A 152 -0.89 11.17 -10.39
CA PRO A 152 -0.13 12.42 -10.50
C PRO A 152 0.79 12.72 -9.30
N LYS A 153 0.55 12.12 -8.13
CA LYS A 153 1.32 12.40 -6.90
C LYS A 153 2.22 11.26 -6.43
N ARG A 154 1.94 10.02 -6.84
CA ARG A 154 2.51 8.82 -6.22
C ARG A 154 2.66 7.67 -7.21
N THR A 155 3.61 6.79 -6.95
CA THR A 155 3.83 5.53 -7.65
C THR A 155 3.81 4.37 -6.66
N LEU A 156 3.02 3.34 -6.96
CA LEU A 156 2.87 2.15 -6.14
C LEU A 156 3.81 1.05 -6.65
N LEU A 157 4.92 0.87 -5.95
CA LEU A 157 5.94 -0.13 -6.25
C LEU A 157 5.73 -1.40 -5.42
N TYR A 158 5.57 -2.52 -6.10
CA TYR A 158 5.47 -3.84 -5.50
C TYR A 158 6.81 -4.56 -5.60
N VAL A 159 7.36 -4.93 -4.44
CA VAL A 159 8.63 -5.64 -4.29
C VAL A 159 8.31 -7.03 -3.79
N TYR A 160 8.60 -8.08 -4.57
CA TYR A 160 8.04 -9.40 -4.30
C TYR A 160 8.93 -10.56 -4.73
N ARG A 161 8.62 -11.74 -4.20
CA ARG A 161 9.24 -13.01 -4.57
C ARG A 161 8.22 -13.87 -5.33
N PRO A 162 8.30 -13.97 -6.67
CA PRO A 162 7.25 -14.59 -7.49
C PRO A 162 6.85 -15.99 -7.03
N ASN A 163 7.83 -16.85 -6.76
CA ASN A 163 7.60 -18.23 -6.35
C ASN A 163 6.90 -18.35 -4.99
N VAL A 164 7.10 -17.40 -4.08
CA VAL A 164 6.45 -17.41 -2.77
C VAL A 164 5.01 -16.92 -2.90
N VAL A 165 4.81 -15.82 -3.66
CA VAL A 165 3.48 -15.29 -3.94
C VAL A 165 2.62 -16.32 -4.68
N LEU A 166 3.16 -16.92 -5.74
CA LEU A 166 2.44 -17.90 -6.55
C LEU A 166 1.99 -19.12 -5.74
N ARG A 167 2.90 -19.68 -4.92
CA ARG A 167 2.55 -20.78 -3.99
C ARG A 167 1.45 -20.41 -3.01
N TYR A 168 1.44 -19.16 -2.51
CA TYR A 168 0.41 -18.70 -1.58
C TYR A 168 -0.95 -18.55 -2.27
N ILE A 169 -1.01 -17.89 -3.42
CA ILE A 169 -2.27 -17.64 -4.14
C ILE A 169 -2.89 -18.90 -4.76
N GLN A 170 -2.07 -19.92 -5.04
CA GLN A 170 -2.51 -21.21 -5.56
C GLN A 170 -3.11 -22.13 -4.49
N ARG A 171 -3.02 -21.79 -3.19
CA ARG A 171 -3.76 -22.52 -2.17
C ARG A 171 -5.25 -22.45 -2.46
N ARG A 172 -5.95 -23.58 -2.30
CA ARG A 172 -7.36 -23.73 -2.68
C ARG A 172 -8.26 -22.64 -2.07
N ASP A 173 -8.12 -22.37 -0.79
CA ASP A 173 -8.87 -21.35 -0.05
C ASP A 173 -8.62 -19.93 -0.59
N ILE A 174 -7.35 -19.61 -0.85
CA ILE A 174 -6.94 -18.31 -1.40
C ILE A 174 -7.42 -18.14 -2.84
N SER A 175 -7.25 -19.16 -3.69
CA SER A 175 -7.69 -19.13 -5.08
C SER A 175 -9.21 -18.97 -5.19
N SER A 176 -9.99 -19.71 -4.40
CA SER A 176 -11.45 -19.55 -4.33
C SER A 176 -11.88 -18.17 -3.84
N PHE A 177 -11.12 -17.55 -2.93
CA PHE A 177 -11.35 -16.16 -2.54
C PHE A 177 -11.07 -15.20 -3.70
N LEU A 178 -9.92 -15.32 -4.37
CA LEU A 178 -9.52 -14.44 -5.47
C LEU A 178 -10.45 -14.55 -6.69
N GLN A 179 -11.06 -15.69 -6.97
CA GLN A 179 -12.05 -15.83 -8.05
C GLN A 179 -13.19 -14.81 -7.95
N GLN A 180 -13.62 -14.45 -6.72
CA GLN A 180 -14.66 -13.45 -6.47
C GLN A 180 -14.25 -12.03 -6.89
N PHE A 181 -12.95 -11.79 -7.10
CA PHE A 181 -12.38 -10.53 -7.55
C PHE A 181 -11.92 -10.57 -9.02
N GLY A 182 -12.30 -11.61 -9.77
CA GLY A 182 -12.03 -11.73 -11.20
C GLY A 182 -10.62 -12.24 -11.53
N TYR A 183 -10.09 -13.16 -10.74
CA TYR A 183 -8.79 -13.81 -10.98
C TYR A 183 -8.94 -15.26 -11.49
N ALA A 184 -10.11 -15.66 -12.00
CA ALA A 184 -10.39 -17.04 -12.42
C ALA A 184 -9.52 -17.48 -13.62
N ASP A 185 -9.26 -16.57 -14.56
CA ASP A 185 -8.51 -16.87 -15.78
C ASP A 185 -6.98 -16.68 -15.62
N CYS A 186 -6.51 -16.24 -14.45
CA CYS A 186 -5.09 -15.99 -14.20
C CYS A 186 -4.30 -17.31 -14.10
N GLN A 187 -3.41 -17.57 -15.07
CA GLN A 187 -2.63 -18.80 -15.14
C GLN A 187 -1.24 -18.68 -14.50
N ASP A 188 -0.66 -17.47 -14.49
CA ASP A 188 0.68 -17.21 -13.99
C ASP A 188 0.74 -15.92 -13.17
N ILE A 189 1.88 -15.71 -12.52
CA ILE A 189 2.11 -14.53 -11.67
C ILE A 189 1.95 -13.22 -12.44
N SER A 190 2.26 -13.18 -13.75
CA SER A 190 2.08 -11.97 -14.55
C SER A 190 0.60 -11.64 -14.66
N ALA A 191 -0.23 -12.61 -15.07
CA ALA A 191 -1.67 -12.44 -15.20
C ALA A 191 -2.34 -12.04 -13.88
N PHE A 192 -1.90 -12.62 -12.76
CA PHE A 192 -2.37 -12.21 -11.44
C PHE A 192 -2.00 -10.75 -11.12
N LEU A 193 -0.78 -10.32 -11.45
CA LEU A 193 -0.34 -8.95 -11.18
C LEU A 193 -0.90 -7.93 -12.18
N ASP A 194 -1.19 -8.33 -13.41
CA ASP A 194 -1.93 -7.53 -14.41
C ASP A 194 -3.34 -7.24 -13.89
N ARG A 195 -4.03 -8.27 -13.39
CA ARG A 195 -5.34 -8.12 -12.76
C ARG A 195 -5.27 -7.24 -11.52
N LEU A 196 -4.30 -7.44 -10.64
CA LEU A 196 -4.13 -6.60 -9.46
C LEU A 196 -3.88 -5.13 -9.83
N ALA A 197 -3.05 -4.87 -10.84
CA ALA A 197 -2.82 -3.53 -11.37
C ALA A 197 -4.11 -2.90 -11.95
N SER A 198 -4.91 -3.69 -12.69
CA SER A 198 -6.22 -3.23 -13.18
C SER A 198 -7.14 -2.82 -12.02
N ARG A 199 -7.18 -3.63 -10.95
CA ARG A 199 -7.97 -3.35 -9.74
C ARG A 199 -7.52 -2.09 -9.00
N PHE A 200 -6.23 -1.75 -9.09
CA PHE A 200 -5.74 -0.47 -8.61
C PHE A 200 -6.21 0.71 -9.45
N ALA A 201 -6.30 0.52 -10.77
CA ALA A 201 -6.75 1.55 -11.71
C ALA A 201 -8.27 1.75 -11.74
N GLU A 202 -9.05 0.73 -11.37
CA GLU A 202 -10.52 0.82 -11.28
C GLU A 202 -10.97 1.91 -10.27
N ASP A 203 -11.92 2.74 -10.71
CA ASP A 203 -12.54 3.79 -9.89
C ASP A 203 -13.31 3.16 -8.72
N GLY A 204 -12.98 3.54 -7.48
CA GLY A 204 -13.60 2.96 -6.30
C GLY A 204 -12.66 2.86 -5.10
N CYS A 205 -12.81 1.78 -4.33
CA CYS A 205 -12.00 1.49 -3.15
C CYS A 205 -10.71 0.74 -3.52
N PHE A 206 -9.69 0.85 -2.67
CA PHE A 206 -8.46 0.07 -2.79
C PHE A 206 -8.76 -1.43 -2.82
N PRO A 207 -8.11 -2.23 -3.70
CA PRO A 207 -8.37 -3.67 -3.79
C PRO A 207 -8.14 -4.33 -2.45
N HIS A 208 -9.22 -4.77 -1.80
CA HIS A 208 -9.16 -5.40 -0.49
C HIS A 208 -8.34 -6.70 -0.55
N GLU A 209 -8.38 -7.39 -1.69
CA GLU A 209 -7.63 -8.60 -1.98
C GLU A 209 -6.10 -8.40 -2.02
N ALA A 210 -5.61 -7.15 -2.12
CA ALA A 210 -4.17 -6.87 -2.13
C ALA A 210 -3.44 -7.39 -0.87
N GLY A 211 -4.16 -7.58 0.25
CA GLY A 211 -3.59 -8.21 1.45
C GLY A 211 -3.08 -9.63 1.20
N ILE A 212 -3.75 -10.38 0.31
CA ILE A 212 -3.34 -11.72 -0.09
C ILE A 212 -2.00 -11.69 -0.80
N PHE A 213 -1.80 -10.74 -1.72
CA PHE A 213 -0.53 -10.56 -2.43
C PHE A 213 0.61 -10.18 -1.49
N LEU A 214 0.30 -9.53 -0.36
CA LEU A 214 1.28 -9.18 0.67
C LEU A 214 1.51 -10.28 1.72
N GLY A 215 0.82 -11.42 1.59
CA GLY A 215 0.99 -12.60 2.43
C GLY A 215 0.17 -12.57 3.72
N TYR A 216 -0.89 -11.76 3.77
CA TYR A 216 -1.75 -11.68 4.95
C TYR A 216 -2.67 -12.90 5.00
N PRO A 217 -2.92 -13.48 6.20
CA PRO A 217 -3.84 -14.59 6.34
C PRO A 217 -5.21 -14.28 5.75
N LEU A 218 -5.83 -15.29 5.11
CA LEU A 218 -7.16 -15.13 4.50
C LEU A 218 -8.20 -14.64 5.50
N GLU A 219 -8.18 -15.17 6.72
CA GLU A 219 -9.07 -14.76 7.82
C GLU A 219 -8.96 -13.27 8.16
N ASP A 220 -7.76 -12.69 8.09
CA ASP A 220 -7.52 -11.28 8.37
C ASP A 220 -7.98 -10.39 7.22
N VAL A 221 -7.80 -10.85 5.97
CA VAL A 221 -8.31 -10.14 4.78
C VAL A 221 -9.83 -10.16 4.77
N CYS A 222 -10.45 -11.32 4.97
CA CYS A 222 -11.91 -11.45 5.07
C CYS A 222 -12.47 -10.66 6.24
N GLY A 223 -11.84 -10.72 7.40
CA GLY A 223 -12.23 -9.95 8.59
C GLY A 223 -12.13 -8.44 8.35
N PHE A 224 -11.08 -7.99 7.66
CA PHE A 224 -10.94 -6.59 7.26
C PHE A 224 -12.10 -6.14 6.36
N ILE A 225 -12.45 -6.93 5.36
CA ILE A 225 -13.55 -6.64 4.43
C ILE A 225 -14.88 -6.59 5.20
N ALA A 226 -15.19 -7.64 5.97
CA ALA A 226 -16.45 -7.76 6.70
C ALA A 226 -16.67 -6.61 7.69
N ASN A 227 -15.61 -6.21 8.40
CA ASN A 227 -15.69 -5.15 9.41
C ASN A 227 -15.39 -3.74 8.85
N ARG A 228 -15.20 -3.61 7.53
CA ARG A 228 -14.80 -2.35 6.88
C ARG A 228 -13.58 -1.71 7.54
N GLY A 229 -12.66 -2.53 8.02
CA GLY A 229 -11.45 -2.11 8.72
C GLY A 229 -11.59 -1.71 10.19
N ASN A 230 -12.76 -1.89 10.81
CA ASN A 230 -12.99 -1.59 12.23
C ASN A 230 -12.88 -2.86 13.09
N HIS A 231 -12.88 -2.71 14.42
CA HIS A 231 -12.93 -3.84 15.37
C HIS A 231 -11.82 -4.89 15.22
N ALA A 232 -10.64 -4.48 14.75
CA ALA A 232 -9.47 -5.36 14.70
C ALA A 232 -9.07 -5.78 16.13
N LYS A 233 -8.75 -7.07 16.32
CA LYS A 233 -8.26 -7.62 17.58
C LYS A 233 -6.85 -7.13 17.92
N LEU A 234 -6.03 -6.92 16.90
CA LEU A 234 -4.67 -6.38 17.01
C LEU A 234 -4.34 -5.55 15.77
N CYS A 235 -3.58 -4.47 15.97
CA CYS A 235 -3.05 -3.65 14.87
C CYS A 235 -1.52 -3.65 14.91
N GLY A 236 -0.88 -4.09 13.82
CA GLY A 236 0.59 -4.05 13.68
C GLY A 236 0.99 -3.89 12.22
N GLU A 237 1.65 -4.90 11.63
CA GLU A 237 2.01 -4.88 10.19
C GLU A 237 0.76 -4.94 9.30
N TRP A 238 -0.32 -5.55 9.81
CA TRP A 238 -1.68 -5.46 9.27
C TRP A 238 -2.72 -5.43 10.41
N LYS A 239 -4.01 -5.31 10.07
CA LYS A 239 -5.13 -5.41 11.01
C LYS A 239 -5.57 -6.87 11.17
N VAL A 240 -5.49 -7.39 12.39
CA VAL A 240 -5.74 -8.80 12.70
C VAL A 240 -7.18 -9.00 13.17
N TYR A 241 -7.83 -10.00 12.58
CA TYR A 241 -9.18 -10.45 12.89
C TYR A 241 -9.22 -11.94 13.26
N GLY A 242 -8.19 -12.69 12.90
CA GLY A 242 -8.02 -14.10 13.22
C GLY A 242 -7.18 -14.35 14.48
N ASP A 243 -6.09 -15.12 14.33
CA ASP A 243 -5.17 -15.48 15.43
C ASP A 243 -4.21 -14.33 15.80
N VAL A 244 -4.50 -13.67 16.92
CA VAL A 244 -3.69 -12.58 17.50
C VAL A 244 -2.28 -13.03 17.87
N HIS A 245 -2.11 -14.25 18.40
CA HIS A 245 -0.81 -14.72 18.86
C HIS A 245 0.09 -15.07 17.68
N ALA A 246 -0.43 -15.73 16.64
CA ALA A 246 0.32 -15.99 15.42
C ALA A 246 0.73 -14.70 14.70
N ALA A 247 -0.19 -13.73 14.60
CA ALA A 247 0.11 -12.43 14.01
C ALA A 247 1.17 -11.66 14.81
N ALA A 248 1.05 -11.59 16.14
CA ALA A 248 2.02 -10.92 17.00
C ALA A 248 3.43 -11.52 16.87
N ARG A 249 3.57 -12.86 16.84
CA ARG A 249 4.86 -13.52 16.57
C ARG A 249 5.44 -13.12 15.21
N THR A 250 4.59 -13.03 14.19
CA THR A 250 5.01 -12.62 12.84
C THR A 250 5.47 -11.15 12.81
N PHE A 251 4.74 -10.25 13.47
CA PHE A 251 5.13 -8.84 13.59
C PHE A 251 6.46 -8.67 14.30
N GLN A 252 6.68 -9.43 15.38
CA GLN A 252 7.95 -9.41 16.11
C GLN A 252 9.10 -9.87 15.21
N ARG A 253 8.95 -10.98 14.47
CA ARG A 253 9.96 -11.44 13.50
C ARG A 253 10.30 -10.38 12.46
N TYR A 254 9.29 -9.69 11.92
CA TYR A 254 9.51 -8.61 10.94
C TYR A 254 10.20 -7.40 11.57
N THR A 255 9.88 -7.06 12.80
CA THR A 255 10.52 -5.96 13.55
C THR A 255 11.99 -6.28 13.82
N CYS A 256 12.30 -7.48 14.32
CA CYS A 256 13.68 -7.92 14.56
C CYS A 256 14.50 -7.95 13.26
N CYS A 257 13.93 -8.48 12.17
CA CYS A 257 14.59 -8.48 10.86
C CYS A 257 14.92 -7.07 10.37
N ARG A 258 13.96 -6.14 10.47
CA ARG A 258 14.18 -4.74 10.10
C ARG A 258 15.29 -4.09 10.93
N GLN A 259 15.30 -4.33 12.24
CA GLN A 259 16.36 -3.78 13.11
C GLN A 259 17.75 -4.32 12.75
N ASP A 260 17.87 -5.62 12.50
CA ASP A 260 19.12 -6.24 12.08
C ASP A 260 19.62 -5.69 10.74
N TYR A 261 18.73 -5.56 9.75
CA TYR A 261 19.08 -5.03 8.43
C TYR A 261 19.49 -3.56 8.49
N LEU A 262 18.79 -2.74 9.28
CA LEU A 262 19.16 -1.34 9.50
C LEU A 262 20.52 -1.22 10.19
N ASN A 263 20.80 -2.06 11.19
CA ASN A 263 22.09 -2.06 11.88
C ASN A 263 23.24 -2.44 10.93
N ARG A 264 23.04 -3.46 10.08
CA ARG A 264 24.02 -3.88 9.07
C ARG A 264 24.25 -2.80 8.02
N PHE A 265 23.18 -2.16 7.56
CA PHE A 265 23.28 -1.06 6.60
C PHE A 265 24.04 0.13 7.19
N ALA A 266 23.81 0.47 8.46
CA ALA A 266 24.49 1.56 9.16
C ALA A 266 26.02 1.36 9.27
N ILE A 267 26.50 0.11 9.26
CA ILE A 267 27.94 -0.22 9.25
C ILE A 267 28.50 -0.44 7.84
N GLY A 268 27.76 -0.09 6.78
CA GLY A 268 28.23 -0.09 5.39
C GLY A 268 27.88 -1.34 4.57
N THR A 269 27.01 -2.23 5.08
CA THR A 269 26.54 -3.40 4.31
C THR A 269 25.67 -2.93 3.14
N THR A 270 25.88 -3.44 1.93
CA THR A 270 25.13 -3.01 0.73
C THR A 270 23.77 -3.71 0.63
N LEU A 271 22.79 -3.09 -0.06
CA LEU A 271 21.48 -3.73 -0.33
C LEU A 271 21.66 -5.11 -0.94
N GLU A 272 22.55 -5.24 -1.92
CA GLU A 272 22.77 -6.48 -2.63
C GLU A 272 23.16 -7.63 -1.69
N SER A 273 24.01 -7.38 -0.69
CA SER A 273 24.42 -8.40 0.29
C SER A 273 23.33 -8.73 1.31
N LEU A 274 22.35 -7.84 1.51
CA LEU A 274 21.20 -8.06 2.38
C LEU A 274 20.07 -8.84 1.68
N ILE A 275 20.10 -8.99 0.36
CA ILE A 275 19.10 -9.79 -0.36
C ILE A 275 19.51 -11.26 -0.30
N VAL A 276 18.69 -12.08 0.36
CA VAL A 276 18.83 -13.54 0.39
C VAL A 276 18.39 -14.11 -0.97
N ALA A 277 19.11 -15.10 -1.50
CA ALA A 277 18.74 -15.79 -2.74
C ALA A 277 17.60 -16.80 -2.52
#